data_AF-A0A444W0C7-F1
#
_entry.id   AF-A0A444W0C7-F1
#
_cell.length_a   1.000
_cell.length_b   1.000
_cell.length_c   1.000
_cell.angle_alpha   90.00
_cell.angle_beta   90.00
_cell.angle_gamma   90.00
#
_symmetry.space_group_name_H-M   'P 1'
#
loop_
_entity.id
_entity.type
_entity.pdbx_description
1 polymer ?
#
loop_
_entity_poly.entity_id
_entity_poly.type
_entity_poly.pdbx_seq_one_letter_code
_entity_poly.pdbx_strand_id
1 'polypeptide(L)'
;MNQNLKNKIFSFIKKPLIIAVALFVFTLIEIYWAMGSFSNKPSSGCLDCSFFDDAYLMTLFSTVFLSIVFLPFSLIKNSNIKVTLQLLLLILIWFFWNYTIFVDRESSWSTYLFKEEIMYTLKFSFLPILTLSILTIFTLNYILKKL
;
A
#
# COMPACT_ATOMS: atom_id res chain seq x y z
N MET A 1 -21.44 31.97 9.01
CA MET A 1 -21.27 30.50 8.79
C MET A 1 -21.37 29.81 10.14
N ASN A 2 -22.36 28.94 10.32
CA ASN A 2 -22.76 28.39 11.62
C ASN A 2 -21.60 27.58 12.26
N GLN A 3 -21.22 27.90 13.51
CA GLN A 3 -20.12 27.25 14.25
C GLN A 3 -20.25 25.72 14.25
N ASN A 4 -21.50 25.24 14.27
CA ASN A 4 -21.84 23.81 14.24
C ASN A 4 -21.56 23.14 12.87
N LEU A 5 -21.73 23.86 11.77
CA LEU A 5 -21.43 23.37 10.42
C LEU A 5 -19.92 23.25 10.19
N LYS A 6 -19.15 24.23 10.69
CA LYS A 6 -17.68 24.23 10.63
C LYS A 6 -17.08 23.06 11.40
N ASN A 7 -17.61 22.77 12.59
CA ASN A 7 -17.16 21.63 13.42
C ASN A 7 -17.51 20.28 12.79
N LYS A 8 -18.68 20.15 12.16
CA LYS A 8 -19.09 18.91 11.48
C LYS A 8 -18.24 18.65 10.22
N ILE A 9 -18.01 19.67 9.38
CA ILE A 9 -17.14 19.56 8.19
C ILE A 9 -15.70 19.21 8.58
N PHE A 10 -15.15 19.84 9.62
CA PHE A 10 -13.81 19.56 10.10
C PHE A 10 -13.64 18.10 10.58
N SER A 11 -14.64 17.56 11.29
CA SER A 11 -14.67 16.16 11.70
C SER A 11 -14.72 15.19 10.50
N PHE A 12 -15.51 15.52 9.47
CA PHE A 12 -15.64 14.72 8.26
C PHE A 12 -14.36 14.65 7.42
N ILE A 13 -13.54 15.70 7.41
CA ILE A 13 -12.27 15.75 6.64
C ILE A 13 -11.13 15.07 7.42
N LYS A 14 -11.13 15.17 8.75
CA LYS A 14 -10.01 14.66 9.58
C LYS A 14 -9.85 13.15 9.50
N LYS A 15 -10.93 12.37 9.49
CA LYS A 15 -10.88 10.90 9.44
C LYS A 15 -10.25 10.35 8.14
N PRO A 16 -10.72 10.72 6.93
CA PRO A 16 -10.12 10.22 5.69
C PRO A 16 -8.67 10.68 5.52
N LEU A 17 -8.31 11.87 5.99
CA LEU A 17 -6.92 12.35 5.97
C LEU A 17 -6.00 11.45 6.80
N ILE A 18 -6.40 11.10 8.03
CA ILE A 18 -5.60 10.20 8.88
C ILE A 18 -5.45 8.81 8.24
N ILE A 19 -6.51 8.28 7.64
CA ILE A 19 -6.48 7.00 6.93
C ILE A 19 -5.50 7.07 5.75
N ALA A 20 -5.57 8.12 4.94
CA ALA A 20 -4.68 8.31 3.81
C ALA A 20 -3.21 8.41 4.26
N VAL A 21 -2.92 9.19 5.31
CA VAL A 21 -1.56 9.31 5.86
C VAL A 21 -1.05 7.96 6.38
N ALA A 22 -1.88 7.21 7.10
CA ALA A 22 -1.50 5.89 7.58
C ALA A 22 -1.19 4.93 6.41
N LEU A 23 -2.08 4.86 5.41
CA LEU A 23 -1.87 4.05 4.21
C LEU A 23 -0.59 4.44 3.47
N PHE A 24 -0.32 5.74 3.34
CA PHE A 24 0.89 6.25 2.71
C PHE A 24 2.15 5.79 3.44
N VAL A 25 2.21 6.02 4.76
CA VAL A 25 3.38 5.66 5.57
C VAL A 25 3.63 4.15 5.55
N PHE A 26 2.59 3.33 5.76
CA PHE A 26 2.74 1.88 5.77
C PHE A 26 3.14 1.33 4.40
N THR A 27 2.54 1.84 3.31
CA THR A 27 2.90 1.40 1.95
C THR A 27 4.34 1.77 1.60
N LEU A 28 4.80 2.96 1.99
CA LEU A 28 6.19 3.36 1.75
C LEU A 28 7.16 2.47 2.53
N ILE A 29 6.91 2.24 3.82
CA ILE A 29 7.74 1.36 4.65
C ILE A 29 7.75 -0.06 4.07
N GLU A 30 6.61 -0.54 3.58
CA GLU A 30 6.49 -1.87 2.99
C GLU A 30 7.35 -2.03 1.75
N ILE A 31 7.25 -1.10 0.80
CA ILE A 31 8.05 -1.11 -0.43
C ILE A 31 9.55 -1.09 -0.09
N TYR A 32 9.97 -0.25 0.85
CA TYR A 32 11.38 -0.17 1.27
C TYR A 32 11.85 -1.44 1.98
N TRP A 33 11.01 -2.07 2.78
CA TRP A 33 11.39 -3.30 3.47
C TRP A 33 11.45 -4.48 2.51
N ALA A 34 10.47 -4.61 1.59
CA ALA A 34 10.43 -5.70 0.62
C ALA A 34 11.46 -5.56 -0.50
N MET A 35 11.59 -4.36 -1.07
CA MET A 35 12.31 -4.13 -2.32
C MET A 35 13.50 -3.17 -2.19
N GLY A 36 13.80 -2.66 -0.99
CA GLY A 36 14.90 -1.72 -0.78
C GLY A 36 16.28 -2.25 -1.17
N SER A 37 16.48 -3.58 -1.22
CA SER A 37 17.71 -4.20 -1.72
C SER A 37 18.00 -3.91 -3.20
N PHE A 38 16.98 -3.52 -3.97
CA PHE A 38 17.08 -3.17 -5.39
C PHE A 38 17.28 -1.67 -5.63
N SER A 39 17.41 -0.87 -4.57
CA SER A 39 17.51 0.60 -4.66
C SER A 39 18.69 1.11 -5.50
N ASN A 40 19.81 0.38 -5.50
CA ASN A 40 21.01 0.72 -6.28
C ASN A 40 20.99 0.17 -7.72
N LYS A 41 19.99 -0.63 -8.09
CA LYS A 41 19.89 -1.20 -9.44
C LYS A 41 19.11 -0.24 -10.34
N PRO A 42 19.55 0.01 -11.59
CA PRO A 42 18.83 0.89 -12.50
C PRO A 42 17.45 0.32 -12.85
N SER A 43 16.48 1.20 -13.06
CA SER A 43 15.19 0.84 -13.63
C SER A 43 15.35 0.53 -15.12
N SER A 44 14.70 -0.53 -15.60
CA SER A 44 14.66 -0.87 -17.02
C SER A 44 13.82 0.11 -17.84
N GLY A 45 12.79 0.71 -17.22
CA GLY A 45 11.95 1.72 -17.84
C GLY A 45 12.56 3.13 -17.86
N CYS A 46 13.51 3.43 -16.97
CA CYS A 46 14.15 4.73 -16.87
C CYS A 46 15.52 4.64 -16.15
N LEU A 47 16.61 4.78 -16.90
CA LEU A 47 17.98 4.62 -16.37
C LEU A 47 18.34 5.67 -15.31
N ASP A 48 17.78 6.88 -15.40
CA ASP A 48 18.05 7.99 -14.49
C ASP A 48 17.05 8.08 -13.32
N CYS A 49 16.03 7.20 -13.28
CA CYS A 49 14.99 7.28 -12.26
C CYS A 49 15.44 6.66 -10.93
N SER A 50 15.28 7.44 -9.86
CA SER A 50 15.63 6.99 -8.52
C SER A 50 14.60 6.00 -7.98
N PHE A 51 15.03 5.07 -7.14
CA PHE A 51 14.12 4.16 -6.44
C PHE A 51 13.10 4.89 -5.57
N PHE A 52 13.51 6.04 -5.00
CA PHE A 52 12.61 6.83 -4.18
C PHE A 52 11.47 7.43 -5.00
N ASP A 53 11.73 7.91 -6.21
CA ASP A 53 10.69 8.49 -7.06
C ASP A 53 9.63 7.45 -7.43
N ASP A 54 10.06 6.24 -7.80
CA ASP A 54 9.17 5.11 -8.07
C ASP A 54 8.35 4.73 -6.83
N ALA A 55 9.03 4.51 -5.70
CA ALA A 55 8.37 4.13 -4.45
C ALA A 55 7.38 5.20 -3.98
N TYR A 56 7.73 6.48 -4.12
CA TYR A 56 6.86 7.61 -3.78
C TYR A 56 5.61 7.63 -4.67
N LEU A 57 5.76 7.52 -5.99
CA LEU A 57 4.64 7.50 -6.92
C LEU A 57 3.74 6.29 -6.70
N MET A 58 4.31 5.09 -6.56
CA MET A 58 3.56 3.87 -6.25
C MET A 58 2.77 4.00 -4.93
N THR A 59 3.39 4.59 -3.91
CA THR A 59 2.75 4.86 -2.62
C THR A 59 1.60 5.87 -2.76
N LEU A 60 1.81 6.95 -3.51
CA LEU A 60 0.79 7.98 -3.75
C LEU A 60 -0.42 7.40 -4.49
N PHE A 61 -0.20 6.67 -5.58
CA PHE A 61 -1.26 6.00 -6.33
C PHE A 61 -2.00 4.98 -5.47
N SER A 62 -1.27 4.14 -4.73
CA SER A 62 -1.87 3.16 -3.81
C SER A 62 -2.74 3.83 -2.76
N THR A 63 -2.26 4.93 -2.18
CA THR A 63 -2.97 5.65 -1.12
C THR A 63 -4.29 6.22 -1.64
N VAL A 64 -4.28 6.89 -2.79
CA VAL A 64 -5.49 7.43 -3.42
C VAL A 64 -6.46 6.30 -3.77
N PHE A 65 -5.96 5.26 -4.43
CA PHE A 65 -6.77 4.12 -4.85
C PHE A 65 -7.41 3.39 -3.64
N LEU A 66 -6.61 3.00 -2.65
CA LEU A 66 -7.09 2.30 -1.45
C LEU A 66 -8.04 3.16 -0.63
N SER A 67 -7.79 4.47 -0.52
CA SER A 67 -8.69 5.38 0.19
C SER A 67 -10.08 5.41 -0.44
N ILE A 68 -10.17 5.36 -1.77
CA ILE A 68 -11.44 5.31 -2.50
C ILE A 68 -12.09 3.92 -2.36
N VAL A 69 -11.32 2.85 -2.57
CA VAL A 69 -11.85 1.48 -2.57
C VAL A 69 -12.27 1.01 -1.17
N PHE A 70 -11.70 1.55 -0.10
CA PHE A 70 -12.12 1.24 1.27
C PHE A 70 -13.44 1.91 1.68
N LEU A 71 -13.91 2.94 0.97
CA LEU A 71 -15.20 3.59 1.25
C LEU A 71 -16.39 2.62 1.20
N PRO A 72 -16.62 1.84 0.12
CA PRO A 72 -17.75 0.90 0.06
C PRO A 72 -17.69 -0.21 1.12
N PHE A 73 -16.51 -0.52 1.65
CA PHE A 73 -16.38 -1.52 2.73
C PHE A 73 -17.01 -1.06 4.05
N SER A 74 -17.33 0.22 4.20
CA SER A 74 -18.15 0.71 5.32
C SER A 74 -19.60 0.20 5.29
N LEU A 75 -20.10 -0.24 4.13
CA LEU A 75 -21.46 -0.77 3.96
C LEU A 75 -21.58 -2.23 4.41
N ILE A 76 -20.46 -2.93 4.61
CA ILE A 76 -20.44 -4.33 4.99
C ILE A 76 -20.75 -4.46 6.49
N LYS A 77 -21.89 -5.09 6.82
CA LYS A 77 -22.33 -5.29 8.21
C LYS A 77 -21.45 -6.27 9.01
N ASN A 78 -20.91 -7.28 8.34
CA ASN A 78 -20.06 -8.28 9.00
C ASN A 78 -18.61 -7.78 9.12
N SER A 79 -18.20 -7.44 10.34
CA SER A 79 -16.87 -6.91 10.62
C SER A 79 -15.73 -7.86 10.22
N ASN A 80 -15.93 -9.17 10.34
CA ASN A 80 -14.88 -10.13 10.00
C ASN A 80 -14.65 -10.16 8.49
N ILE A 81 -15.73 -10.24 7.71
CA ILE A 81 -15.67 -10.22 6.24
C ILE A 81 -15.04 -8.90 5.75
N LYS A 82 -15.43 -7.78 6.33
CA LYS A 82 -14.86 -6.46 6.01
C LYS A 82 -13.33 -6.44 6.20
N VAL A 83 -12.85 -6.89 7.35
CA VAL A 83 -11.42 -6.91 7.67
C VAL A 83 -10.65 -7.86 6.75
N THR A 84 -11.19 -9.05 6.47
CA THR A 84 -10.57 -10.01 5.55
C THR A 84 -10.46 -9.45 4.14
N LEU A 85 -11.51 -8.80 3.62
CA LEU A 85 -11.48 -8.19 2.28
C LEU A 85 -10.48 -7.03 2.20
N GLN A 86 -10.43 -6.18 3.23
CA GLN A 86 -9.43 -5.11 3.33
C GLN A 86 -8.00 -5.65 3.30
N LEU A 87 -7.75 -6.71 4.08
CA LEU A 87 -6.44 -7.36 4.17
C LEU A 87 -6.05 -7.97 2.83
N LEU A 88 -6.94 -8.75 2.20
CA LEU A 88 -6.67 -9.39 0.91
C LEU A 88 -6.37 -8.35 -0.18
N LEU A 89 -7.16 -7.28 -0.25
CA LEU A 89 -6.95 -6.22 -1.23
C LEU A 89 -5.60 -5.52 -1.02
N LEU A 90 -5.25 -5.22 0.24
CA LEU A 90 -3.98 -4.59 0.57
C LEU A 90 -2.78 -5.48 0.17
N ILE A 91 -2.85 -6.77 0.50
CA ILE A 91 -1.81 -7.75 0.14
C ILE A 91 -1.65 -7.82 -1.39
N LEU A 92 -2.75 -7.86 -2.15
CA LEU A 92 -2.69 -7.92 -3.62
C LEU A 92 -2.02 -6.69 -4.23
N ILE A 93 -2.34 -5.49 -3.72
CA ILE A 93 -1.77 -4.24 -4.25
C ILE A 93 -0.28 -4.15 -3.92
N TRP A 94 0.11 -4.46 -2.69
CA TRP A 94 1.52 -4.45 -2.31
C TRP A 94 2.32 -5.50 -3.06
N PHE A 95 1.78 -6.71 -3.22
CA PHE A 95 2.42 -7.74 -4.03
C PHE A 95 2.58 -7.30 -5.50
N PHE A 96 1.56 -6.64 -6.06
CA PHE A 96 1.62 -6.10 -7.42
C PHE A 96 2.73 -5.07 -7.60
N TRP A 97 2.88 -4.13 -6.66
CA TRP A 97 3.97 -3.13 -6.74
C TRP A 97 5.34 -3.75 -6.55
N ASN A 98 5.47 -4.64 -5.58
CA ASN A 98 6.69 -5.39 -5.35
C ASN A 98 7.10 -6.21 -6.58
N TYR A 99 6.14 -6.87 -7.23
CA TYR A 99 6.38 -7.57 -8.49
C TYR A 99 6.85 -6.60 -9.58
N THR A 100 6.19 -5.45 -9.71
CA THR A 100 6.56 -4.43 -10.69
C THR A 100 7.99 -3.92 -10.47
N ILE A 101 8.37 -3.65 -9.21
CA ILE A 101 9.73 -3.21 -8.86
C ILE A 101 10.74 -4.32 -9.16
N PHE A 102 10.44 -5.56 -8.79
CA PHE A 102 11.31 -6.70 -9.05
C PHE A 102 11.52 -6.89 -10.56
N VAL A 103 10.45 -6.80 -11.35
CA VAL A 103 10.53 -6.90 -12.80
C VAL A 103 11.42 -5.80 -13.36
N ASP A 104 11.14 -4.55 -12.98
CA ASP A 104 11.80 -3.40 -13.56
C ASP A 104 13.28 -3.26 -13.16
N ARG A 105 13.65 -3.64 -11.93
CA ARG A 105 15.00 -3.44 -11.40
C ARG A 105 15.87 -4.69 -11.36
N GLU A 106 15.30 -5.86 -11.62
CA GLU A 106 16.04 -7.12 -11.62
C GLU A 106 15.68 -8.02 -12.79
N SER A 107 14.39 -8.33 -12.99
CA SER A 107 13.98 -9.32 -13.99
C SER A 107 14.34 -8.91 -15.41
N SER A 108 14.01 -7.67 -15.79
CA SER A 108 14.27 -7.11 -17.12
C SER A 108 15.75 -7.03 -17.48
N TRP A 109 16.64 -7.12 -16.49
CA TRP A 109 18.10 -7.11 -16.66
C TRP A 109 18.69 -8.53 -16.71
N SER A 110 17.86 -9.56 -16.62
CA SER A 110 18.24 -10.96 -16.48
C SER A 110 17.31 -11.87 -17.32
N THR A 111 17.47 -13.18 -17.18
CA THR A 111 16.69 -14.18 -17.92
C THR A 111 15.74 -14.97 -17.01
N TYR A 112 14.92 -14.26 -16.22
CA TYR A 112 13.91 -14.91 -15.38
C TYR A 112 12.69 -15.35 -16.20
N LEU A 113 12.14 -16.50 -15.85
CA LEU A 113 10.82 -16.93 -16.33
C LEU A 113 9.73 -16.36 -15.42
N PHE A 114 8.51 -16.17 -15.95
CA PHE A 114 7.36 -15.65 -15.18
C PHE A 114 7.14 -16.35 -13.82
N LYS A 115 7.29 -17.69 -13.78
CA LYS A 115 7.16 -18.46 -12.54
C LYS A 115 8.26 -18.12 -11.53
N GLU A 116 9.46 -17.87 -12.01
CA GLU A 116 10.60 -17.50 -11.17
C GLU A 116 10.39 -16.09 -10.63
N GLU A 117 9.95 -15.14 -11.46
CA GLU A 117 9.62 -13.78 -11.01
C GLU A 117 8.66 -13.80 -9.82
N ILE A 118 7.54 -14.52 -9.94
CA ILE A 118 6.57 -14.66 -8.84
C ILE A 118 7.22 -15.27 -7.60
N MET A 119 8.03 -16.31 -7.75
CA MET A 119 8.68 -16.99 -6.63
C MET A 119 9.68 -16.06 -5.92
N TYR A 120 10.48 -15.30 -6.67
CA TYR A 120 11.44 -14.35 -6.11
C TYR A 120 10.73 -13.17 -5.45
N THR A 121 9.72 -12.58 -6.10
CA THR A 121 8.90 -11.53 -5.48
C THR A 121 8.29 -12.03 -4.17
N LEU A 122 7.70 -13.23 -4.15
CA LEU A 122 7.18 -13.84 -2.92
C LEU A 122 8.26 -13.98 -1.85
N LYS A 123 9.46 -14.45 -2.22
CA LYS A 123 10.57 -14.62 -1.27
C LYS A 123 10.94 -13.32 -0.58
N PHE A 124 10.99 -12.20 -1.30
CA PHE A 124 11.32 -10.89 -0.73
C PHE A 124 10.13 -10.25 0.01
N SER A 125 8.92 -10.42 -0.50
CA SER A 125 7.74 -9.71 -0.02
C SER A 125 6.94 -10.44 1.05
N PHE A 126 7.09 -11.75 1.22
CA PHE A 126 6.22 -12.54 2.10
C PHE A 126 6.17 -11.99 3.54
N LEU A 127 7.34 -11.78 4.16
CA LEU A 127 7.42 -11.32 5.54
C LEU A 127 7.02 -9.83 5.68
N PRO A 128 7.53 -8.90 4.85
CA PRO A 128 7.10 -7.49 4.88
C PRO A 128 5.58 -7.32 4.68
N ILE A 129 5.00 -7.97 3.66
CA ILE A 129 3.56 -7.87 3.37
C ILE A 129 2.75 -8.43 4.53
N LEU A 130 3.07 -9.63 5.02
CA LEU A 130 2.28 -10.28 6.07
C LEU A 130 2.30 -9.46 7.37
N THR A 131 3.47 -8.97 7.77
CA THR A 131 3.61 -8.19 9.01
C THR A 131 2.94 -6.82 8.90
N LEU A 132 3.23 -6.05 7.85
CA LEU A 132 2.72 -4.69 7.71
C LEU A 132 1.24 -4.65 7.35
N SER A 133 0.71 -5.63 6.61
CA SER A 133 -0.71 -5.62 6.22
C SER A 133 -1.60 -5.80 7.44
N ILE A 134 -1.24 -6.74 8.33
CA ILE A 134 -1.94 -6.95 9.59
C ILE A 134 -1.87 -5.69 10.45
N LEU A 135 -0.67 -5.10 10.62
CA LEU A 135 -0.49 -3.87 11.39
C LEU A 135 -1.31 -2.71 10.81
N THR A 136 -1.30 -2.54 9.49
CA THR A 136 -2.04 -1.48 8.79
C THR A 136 -3.54 -1.64 9.00
N ILE A 137 -4.10 -2.82 8.70
CA ILE A 137 -5.55 -3.06 8.83
C ILE A 137 -6.00 -2.96 10.28
N PHE A 138 -5.21 -3.46 11.23
CA PHE A 138 -5.51 -3.31 12.65
C PHE A 138 -5.50 -1.84 13.09
N THR A 139 -4.48 -1.09 12.67
CA THR A 139 -4.35 0.35 12.95
C THR A 139 -5.54 1.12 12.36
N LEU A 140 -5.89 0.86 11.10
CA LEU A 140 -7.04 1.49 10.45
C LEU A 140 -8.35 1.18 11.16
N ASN A 141 -8.63 -0.09 11.48
CA ASN A 141 -9.87 -0.47 12.14
C ASN A 141 -9.95 0.02 13.59
N TYR A 142 -8.82 0.11 14.31
CA TYR A 142 -8.78 0.69 15.65
C TYR A 142 -8.98 2.22 15.63
N ILE A 143 -8.30 2.93 14.72
CA ILE A 143 -8.45 4.38 14.52
C ILE A 143 -9.88 4.72 14.10
N LEU A 144 -10.46 3.98 13.15
CA LEU A 144 -11.84 4.15 12.67
C LEU A 144 -12.88 3.88 13.76
N LYS A 145 -12.62 2.97 14.70
CA LYS A 145 -13.56 2.66 15.79
C LYS A 145 -13.54 3.71 16.90
N LYS A 146 -12.39 4.39 17.10
CA LYS A 146 -12.19 5.37 18.18
C LYS A 146 -12.55 6.81 17.79
N LEU A 147 -12.58 7.11 16.50
CA LEU A 147 -12.98 8.40 15.91
C LEU A 147 -14.46 8.41 15.58
#